data_AF-A0A2K8XDC3-F1
#
_entry.id   AF-A0A2K8XDC3-F1
#
_cell.length_a   1.000
_cell.length_b   1.000
_cell.length_c   1.000
_cell.angle_alpha   90.00
_cell.angle_beta   90.00
_cell.angle_gamma   90.00
#
_symmetry.space_group_name_H-M   'P 1'
#
loop_
_entity.id
_entity.type
_entity.pdbx_description
1 polymer ?
#
loop_
_entity_poly.entity_id
_entity_poly.type
_entity_poly.pdbx_seq_one_letter_code
_entity_poly.pdbx_strand_id
1 'polypeptide(L)'
;MNFKKSISISLIFFAVIITTLISCTQEELEQFIPTQATLLTPTNNELDVNKTPHFSWEPSTDNNGDDNLITYDVYLWTANHPETLIAENLSETTLNAYPNNLMSLTTGETYFWKVISVDQSSNEASSETWSFTVTECPTLTFDGKTYITIKIGNHRWLKQNLNSASHPIGHSTCYDDENINCAIRGRLYDWYAAMNIAEQIPGWHLSSDEEWKDLERALGMDESEIDYSGVHRGVNQGIGTQLKIGGTSGFEARNGGYAAHNFATDEYTYLSLNERASFWTSTEKPNSIYVYFRNLKTVSEGIGRYGGDKEFLKSVRLVKD
;
A
#
# COMPACT_ATOMS: atom_id res chain seq x y z
N MET A 1 63.91 78.44 -53.77
CA MET A 1 64.44 78.01 -52.46
C MET A 1 63.65 78.72 -51.38
N ASN A 2 63.19 77.97 -50.37
CA ASN A 2 62.52 78.40 -49.12
C ASN A 2 61.01 78.70 -49.12
N PHE A 3 60.29 77.63 -48.74
CA PHE A 3 59.11 77.51 -47.87
C PHE A 3 58.54 78.77 -47.19
N LYS A 4 57.20 78.94 -47.28
CA LYS A 4 56.37 79.41 -46.17
C LYS A 4 55.09 78.58 -46.06
N LYS A 5 54.91 78.00 -44.86
CA LYS A 5 53.83 77.14 -44.39
C LYS A 5 52.49 77.89 -44.38
N SER A 6 51.42 77.23 -44.85
CA SER A 6 50.03 77.61 -44.58
C SER A 6 49.54 76.82 -43.35
N ILE A 7 48.98 77.55 -42.39
CA ILE A 7 48.32 77.03 -41.19
C ILE A 7 46.85 76.82 -41.57
N SER A 8 46.31 75.62 -41.38
CA SER A 8 44.87 75.39 -41.40
C SER A 8 44.45 74.66 -40.13
N ILE A 9 43.45 75.23 -39.47
CA ILE A 9 42.91 74.90 -38.15
C ILE A 9 42.04 73.65 -38.30
N SER A 10 42.40 72.54 -37.63
CA SER A 10 41.55 71.36 -37.51
C SER A 10 40.63 71.52 -36.28
N LEU A 11 39.32 71.67 -36.53
CA LEU A 11 38.30 71.49 -35.51
C LEU A 11 38.20 70.00 -35.15
N ILE A 12 38.41 69.68 -33.88
CA ILE A 12 38.17 68.35 -33.31
C ILE A 12 36.69 68.27 -32.93
N PHE A 13 35.89 67.51 -33.69
CA PHE A 13 34.57 67.07 -33.27
C PHE A 13 34.69 65.72 -32.58
N PHE A 14 34.43 65.68 -31.27
CA PHE A 14 34.29 64.45 -30.49
C PHE A 14 32.97 63.77 -30.89
N ALA A 15 33.04 62.66 -31.61
CA ALA A 15 31.89 61.78 -31.83
C ALA A 15 31.78 60.80 -30.66
N VAL A 16 30.77 60.98 -29.81
CA VAL A 16 30.41 60.02 -28.76
C VAL A 16 29.73 58.83 -29.44
N ILE A 17 30.43 57.71 -29.54
CA ILE A 17 29.87 56.44 -30.01
C ILE A 17 29.14 55.81 -28.82
N ILE A 18 27.80 55.96 -28.81
CA ILE A 18 26.93 55.21 -27.89
C ILE A 18 26.78 53.81 -28.50
N THR A 19 27.60 52.86 -28.06
CA THR A 19 27.33 51.44 -28.28
C THR A 19 26.24 51.02 -27.30
N THR A 20 25.00 50.91 -27.78
CA THR A 20 23.94 50.19 -27.06
C THR A 20 24.32 48.72 -27.00
N LEU A 21 24.88 48.31 -25.86
CA LEU A 21 24.90 46.90 -25.44
C LEU A 21 23.44 46.48 -25.29
N ILE A 22 22.91 45.78 -26.29
CA ILE A 22 21.71 44.98 -26.13
C ILE A 22 22.13 43.85 -25.19
N SER A 23 21.94 44.06 -23.90
CA SER A 23 21.88 43.00 -22.90
C SER A 23 20.67 42.15 -23.26
N CYS A 24 20.86 41.13 -24.08
CA CYS A 24 19.94 40.01 -24.11
C CYS A 24 20.08 39.33 -22.75
N THR A 25 19.22 39.73 -21.81
CA THR A 25 18.98 38.93 -20.61
C THR A 25 18.38 37.64 -21.12
N GLN A 26 19.15 36.56 -21.08
CA GLN A 26 18.60 35.23 -21.18
C GLN A 26 17.74 35.06 -19.93
N GLU A 27 16.46 35.39 -20.07
CA GLU A 27 15.42 34.90 -19.17
C GLU A 27 15.58 33.38 -19.24
N GLU A 28 16.07 32.75 -18.17
CA GLU A 28 15.95 31.31 -18.02
C GLU A 28 14.47 31.02 -18.21
N LEU A 29 14.12 30.33 -19.29
CA LEU A 29 12.76 29.82 -19.47
C LEU A 29 12.46 29.04 -18.20
N GLU A 30 11.57 29.56 -17.35
CA GLU A 30 11.01 28.78 -16.25
C GLU A 30 10.53 27.47 -16.87
N GLN A 31 11.21 26.39 -16.52
CA GLN A 31 10.95 25.11 -17.13
C GLN A 31 9.62 24.64 -16.54
N PHE A 32 8.54 24.89 -17.28
CA PHE A 32 7.19 24.41 -16.99
C PHE A 32 7.05 22.91 -17.33
N ILE A 33 8.13 22.14 -17.20
CA ILE A 33 8.10 20.69 -17.39
C ILE A 33 7.84 20.09 -16.00
N PRO A 34 6.96 19.10 -15.87
CA PRO A 34 6.73 18.45 -14.59
C PRO A 34 8.02 17.84 -14.04
N THR A 35 8.14 17.79 -12.72
CA THR A 35 9.20 17.04 -12.06
C THR A 35 8.98 15.54 -12.26
N GLN A 36 10.06 14.76 -12.27
CA GLN A 36 9.96 13.30 -12.29
C GLN A 36 9.22 12.79 -11.05
N ALA A 37 8.31 11.84 -11.23
CA ALA A 37 7.68 11.15 -10.11
C ALA A 37 8.73 10.42 -9.25
N THR A 38 8.62 10.53 -7.93
CA THR A 38 9.48 9.77 -6.99
C THR A 38 8.78 8.47 -6.65
N LEU A 39 9.33 7.34 -7.10
CA LEU A 39 8.74 6.03 -6.89
C LEU A 39 8.80 5.61 -5.41
N LEU A 40 7.78 4.89 -4.94
CA LEU A 40 7.67 4.42 -3.56
C LEU A 40 7.55 2.90 -3.48
N THR A 41 6.52 2.30 -4.09
CA THR A 41 6.30 0.84 -4.08
C THR A 41 5.97 0.30 -5.47
N PRO A 42 6.40 -0.93 -5.82
CA PRO A 42 7.43 -1.74 -5.15
C PRO A 42 8.80 -1.05 -5.17
N THR A 43 9.59 -1.23 -4.12
CA THR A 43 10.93 -0.61 -3.99
C THR A 43 11.91 -1.16 -5.03
N ASN A 44 12.96 -0.39 -5.34
CA ASN A 44 13.93 -0.81 -6.36
C ASN A 44 14.67 -2.10 -5.95
N ASN A 45 14.61 -3.11 -6.81
CA ASN A 45 15.11 -4.47 -6.63
C ASN A 45 14.37 -5.27 -5.53
N GLU A 46 13.12 -4.92 -5.24
CA GLU A 46 12.33 -5.63 -4.25
C GLU A 46 12.13 -7.11 -4.62
N LEU A 47 12.23 -7.99 -3.63
CA LEU A 47 11.97 -9.42 -3.75
C LEU A 47 10.68 -9.78 -3.01
N ASP A 48 10.13 -10.96 -3.31
CA ASP A 48 8.89 -11.48 -2.69
C ASP A 48 7.66 -10.60 -2.94
N VAL A 49 7.63 -9.91 -4.08
CA VAL A 49 6.47 -9.12 -4.49
C VAL A 49 5.35 -10.05 -4.94
N ASN A 50 4.12 -9.80 -4.47
CA ASN A 50 2.94 -10.56 -4.86
C ASN A 50 2.64 -10.38 -6.36
N LYS A 51 1.86 -11.30 -6.95
CA LYS A 51 1.35 -11.22 -8.32
C LYS A 51 0.42 -10.04 -8.59
N THR A 52 -0.04 -9.38 -7.54
CA THR A 52 -0.92 -8.21 -7.58
C THR A 52 -0.30 -7.04 -6.80
N PRO A 53 0.82 -6.47 -7.27
CA PRO A 53 1.49 -5.37 -6.58
C PRO A 53 0.63 -4.11 -6.56
N HIS A 54 0.84 -3.32 -5.50
CA HIS A 54 0.38 -1.94 -5.40
C HIS A 54 1.53 -1.00 -5.79
N PHE A 55 1.33 -0.24 -6.87
CA PHE A 55 2.26 0.78 -7.32
C PHE A 55 1.92 2.12 -6.66
N SER A 56 2.93 2.82 -6.16
CA SER A 56 2.76 4.16 -5.59
C SER A 56 3.98 5.04 -5.86
N TRP A 57 3.75 6.35 -5.95
CA TRP A 57 4.76 7.40 -6.15
C TRP A 57 4.32 8.70 -5.47
N GLU A 58 5.26 9.62 -5.27
CA GLU A 58 4.96 10.98 -4.81
C GLU A 58 4.41 11.84 -5.95
N PRO A 59 3.49 12.80 -5.68
CA PRO A 59 3.02 13.75 -6.67
C PRO A 59 4.18 14.56 -7.28
N SER A 60 4.16 14.68 -8.60
CA SER A 60 4.98 15.63 -9.34
C SER A 60 4.46 17.05 -9.17
N THR A 61 5.34 18.02 -9.45
CA THR A 61 5.05 19.45 -9.43
C THR A 61 5.60 20.10 -10.69
N ASP A 62 5.13 21.28 -11.03
CA ASP A 62 5.77 22.16 -11.99
C ASP A 62 5.81 23.60 -11.46
N ASN A 63 6.38 24.51 -12.24
CA ASN A 63 6.52 25.92 -11.85
C ASN A 63 5.34 26.79 -12.26
N ASN A 64 4.28 26.22 -12.85
CA ASN A 64 3.14 26.99 -13.36
C ASN A 64 2.02 27.13 -12.30
N GLY A 65 2.05 26.31 -11.23
CA GLY A 65 1.08 26.32 -10.13
C GLY A 65 -0.17 25.47 -10.37
N ASP A 66 -0.15 24.57 -11.36
CA ASP A 66 -1.24 23.67 -11.73
C ASP A 66 -0.95 22.18 -11.45
N ASP A 67 -0.05 21.89 -10.50
CA ASP A 67 0.37 20.54 -10.07
C ASP A 67 -0.79 19.52 -9.99
N ASN A 68 -1.99 19.95 -9.61
CA ASN A 68 -3.19 19.13 -9.51
C ASN A 68 -3.78 18.68 -10.87
N LEU A 69 -3.21 19.11 -11.99
CA LEU A 69 -3.57 18.79 -13.36
C LEU A 69 -2.52 17.88 -14.03
N ILE A 70 -1.41 17.58 -13.33
CA ILE A 70 -0.44 16.58 -13.77
C ILE A 70 -1.08 15.20 -13.70
N THR A 71 -0.92 14.43 -14.76
CA THR A 71 -1.39 13.05 -14.86
C THR A 71 -0.22 12.08 -15.02
N TYR A 72 -0.47 10.79 -14.80
CA TYR A 72 0.55 9.76 -14.77
C TYR A 72 0.24 8.59 -15.70
N ASP A 73 1.24 8.21 -16.48
CA ASP A 73 1.26 6.98 -17.25
C ASP A 73 2.22 5.98 -16.59
N VAL A 74 1.78 4.73 -16.42
CA VAL A 74 2.56 3.68 -15.75
C VAL A 74 2.95 2.61 -16.75
N TYR A 75 4.23 2.26 -16.77
CA TYR A 75 4.79 1.25 -17.67
C TYR A 75 5.33 0.07 -16.86
N LEU A 76 5.17 -1.15 -17.41
CA LEU A 76 5.65 -2.39 -16.82
C LEU A 76 6.15 -3.36 -17.90
N TRP A 77 7.28 -4.00 -17.67
CA TRP A 77 7.84 -4.98 -18.62
C TRP A 77 8.77 -5.99 -17.96
N THR A 78 9.31 -6.92 -18.75
CA THR A 78 10.32 -7.91 -18.31
C THR A 78 11.51 -7.86 -19.27
N ALA A 79 12.62 -8.52 -18.95
CA ALA A 79 13.76 -8.59 -19.86
C ALA A 79 13.41 -9.20 -21.25
N ASN A 80 12.39 -10.07 -21.29
CA ASN A 80 12.00 -10.82 -22.49
C ASN A 80 10.73 -10.28 -23.18
N HIS A 81 10.06 -9.26 -22.61
CA HIS A 81 8.86 -8.66 -23.17
C HIS A 81 9.02 -7.14 -23.26
N PRO A 82 8.50 -6.49 -24.30
CA PRO A 82 8.69 -5.06 -24.52
C PRO A 82 8.04 -4.21 -23.42
N GLU A 83 8.54 -2.98 -23.29
CA GLU A 83 7.94 -1.93 -22.48
C GLU A 83 6.45 -1.78 -22.82
N THR A 84 5.58 -1.92 -21.82
CA THR A 84 4.12 -1.93 -22.01
C THR A 84 3.47 -0.89 -21.10
N LEU A 85 2.66 -0.01 -21.69
CA LEU A 85 1.79 0.92 -20.96
C LEU A 85 0.68 0.12 -20.26
N ILE A 86 0.63 0.19 -18.92
CA ILE A 86 -0.33 -0.54 -18.10
C ILE A 86 -1.41 0.35 -17.49
N ALA A 87 -1.20 1.66 -17.45
CA ALA A 87 -2.23 2.63 -17.11
C ALA A 87 -1.87 3.98 -17.71
N GLU A 88 -2.87 4.75 -18.11
CA GLU A 88 -2.69 6.05 -18.75
C GLU A 88 -3.56 7.12 -18.09
N ASN A 89 -3.10 8.37 -18.10
CA ASN A 89 -3.83 9.55 -17.65
C ASN A 89 -4.38 9.42 -16.21
N LEU A 90 -3.63 8.81 -15.30
CA LEU A 90 -4.03 8.71 -13.89
C LEU A 90 -3.92 10.07 -13.20
N SER A 91 -4.95 10.49 -12.50
CA SER A 91 -4.89 11.64 -11.57
C SER A 91 -4.40 11.25 -10.17
N GLU A 92 -4.53 9.97 -9.83
CA GLU A 92 -4.07 9.40 -8.57
C GLU A 92 -2.58 9.07 -8.66
N THR A 93 -1.89 9.03 -7.51
CA THR A 93 -0.48 8.62 -7.43
C THR A 93 -0.31 7.16 -7.05
N THR A 94 -1.34 6.35 -7.29
CA THR A 94 -1.32 4.92 -6.99
C THR A 94 -2.01 4.10 -8.08
N LEU A 95 -1.61 2.84 -8.23
CA LEU A 95 -2.21 1.89 -9.16
C LEU A 95 -2.17 0.47 -8.58
N ASN A 96 -3.33 -0.19 -8.53
CA ASN A 96 -3.41 -1.63 -8.25
C ASN A 96 -3.36 -2.44 -9.56
N ALA A 97 -2.52 -3.47 -9.61
CA ALA A 97 -2.43 -4.35 -10.79
C ALA A 97 -3.74 -5.10 -11.09
N TYR A 98 -4.59 -5.34 -10.08
CA TYR A 98 -5.94 -5.92 -10.22
C TYR A 98 -6.97 -4.94 -9.65
N PRO A 99 -8.20 -4.80 -10.19
CA PRO A 99 -8.87 -5.61 -11.23
C PRO A 99 -8.64 -5.15 -12.68
N ASN A 100 -7.65 -4.31 -12.96
CA ASN A 100 -7.46 -3.66 -14.27
C ASN A 100 -7.03 -4.60 -15.43
N ASN A 101 -7.16 -5.93 -15.28
CA ASN A 101 -6.71 -6.95 -16.25
C ASN A 101 -5.23 -6.81 -16.67
N LEU A 102 -4.42 -6.15 -15.85
CA LEU A 102 -3.00 -5.98 -16.09
C LEU A 102 -2.33 -7.30 -15.75
N MET A 103 -1.93 -8.02 -16.79
CA MET A 103 -0.89 -9.05 -16.82
C MET A 103 -0.80 -9.89 -15.54
N SER A 104 -1.29 -11.14 -15.55
CA SER A 104 -1.02 -12.07 -14.45
C SER A 104 0.49 -12.24 -14.28
N LEU A 105 1.06 -11.59 -13.26
CA LEU A 105 2.50 -11.63 -13.06
C LEU A 105 2.95 -13.06 -12.77
N THR A 106 4.08 -13.44 -13.34
CA THR A 106 4.58 -14.81 -13.26
C THR A 106 5.59 -14.92 -12.12
N THR A 107 5.41 -15.93 -11.27
CA THR A 107 6.39 -16.26 -10.22
C THR A 107 7.73 -16.60 -10.86
N GLY A 108 8.82 -16.04 -10.33
CA GLY A 108 10.19 -16.24 -10.77
C GLY A 108 10.66 -15.20 -11.78
N GLU A 109 9.77 -14.31 -12.24
CA GLU A 109 10.10 -13.25 -13.18
C GLU A 109 10.47 -11.94 -12.46
N THR A 110 11.42 -11.22 -13.05
CA THR A 110 11.76 -9.85 -12.68
C THR A 110 11.07 -8.88 -13.64
N TYR A 111 10.34 -7.94 -13.06
CA TYR A 111 9.65 -6.88 -13.76
C TYR A 111 10.38 -5.55 -13.56
N PHE A 112 10.30 -4.71 -14.56
CA PHE A 112 10.79 -3.35 -14.56
C PHE A 112 9.61 -2.41 -14.72
N TRP A 113 9.62 -1.29 -14.01
CA TRP A 113 8.54 -0.32 -14.05
C TRP A 113 9.06 1.11 -13.93
N LYS A 114 8.26 2.04 -14.44
CA LYS A 114 8.48 3.49 -14.34
C LYS A 114 7.15 4.22 -14.47
N VAL A 115 7.16 5.49 -14.08
CA VAL A 115 6.04 6.41 -14.19
C VAL A 115 6.46 7.61 -15.04
N ILE A 116 5.61 8.02 -15.98
CA ILE A 116 5.78 9.24 -16.75
C ILE A 116 4.77 10.26 -16.24
N SER A 117 5.25 11.41 -15.77
CA SER A 117 4.43 12.55 -15.38
C SER A 117 4.17 13.43 -16.60
N VAL A 118 2.91 13.81 -16.84
CA VAL A 118 2.47 14.55 -18.03
C VAL A 118 1.68 15.79 -17.60
N ASP A 119 2.09 16.97 -18.05
CA ASP A 119 1.37 18.24 -17.81
C ASP A 119 0.29 18.54 -18.87
N GLN A 120 -0.44 19.65 -18.71
CA GLN A 120 -1.48 20.06 -19.66
C GLN A 120 -0.95 20.46 -21.04
N SER A 121 0.33 20.81 -21.13
CA SER A 121 1.02 21.16 -22.37
C SER A 121 1.65 19.94 -23.06
N SER A 122 1.41 18.73 -22.54
CA SER A 122 2.01 17.47 -22.99
C SER A 122 3.54 17.43 -22.83
N ASN A 123 4.10 18.20 -21.89
CA ASN A 123 5.47 18.00 -21.46
C ASN A 123 5.53 16.78 -20.53
N GLU A 124 6.61 16.01 -20.67
CA GLU A 124 6.77 14.75 -19.96
C GLU A 124 8.05 14.73 -19.13
N ALA A 125 8.00 14.07 -17.97
CA ALA A 125 9.17 13.70 -17.19
C ALA A 125 9.08 12.23 -16.77
N SER A 126 10.10 11.44 -17.15
CA SER A 126 10.21 10.04 -16.75
C SER A 126 10.84 9.92 -15.37
N SER A 127 10.28 9.05 -14.53
CA SER A 127 10.94 8.57 -13.32
C SER A 127 12.19 7.74 -13.65
N GLU A 128 12.95 7.39 -12.62
CA GLU A 128 13.89 6.27 -12.71
C GLU A 128 13.16 4.97 -13.09
N THR A 129 13.90 4.02 -13.66
CA THR A 129 13.42 2.65 -13.83
C THR A 129 13.76 1.82 -12.60
N TRP A 130 12.74 1.32 -11.92
CA TRP A 130 12.90 0.40 -10.81
C TRP A 130 12.56 -1.02 -11.23
N SER A 131 13.07 -2.01 -10.50
CA SER A 131 12.75 -3.42 -10.74
C SER A 131 12.20 -4.09 -9.49
N PHE A 132 11.46 -5.18 -9.67
CA PHE A 132 11.06 -6.07 -8.60
C PHE A 132 10.93 -7.51 -9.11
N THR A 133 11.03 -8.49 -8.21
CA THR A 133 10.89 -9.91 -8.54
C THR A 133 9.69 -10.51 -7.83
N VAL A 134 8.87 -11.22 -8.60
CA VAL A 134 7.69 -11.93 -8.09
C VAL A 134 8.14 -13.30 -7.60
N THR A 135 8.08 -13.56 -6.30
CA THR A 135 8.42 -14.88 -5.72
C THR A 135 7.31 -15.34 -4.77
N GLU A 136 7.12 -16.66 -4.69
CA GLU A 136 6.19 -17.23 -3.70
C GLU A 136 6.77 -17.00 -2.31
N CYS A 137 5.98 -16.43 -1.41
CA CYS A 137 6.40 -16.27 -0.02
C CYS A 137 6.58 -17.66 0.64
N PRO A 138 7.60 -17.85 1.49
CA PRO A 138 7.77 -19.08 2.25
C PRO A 138 6.53 -19.43 3.08
N THR A 139 6.12 -20.70 3.05
CA THR A 139 5.00 -21.19 3.86
C THR A 139 5.38 -21.31 5.33
N LEU A 140 4.43 -21.14 6.24
CA LEU A 140 4.58 -21.51 7.65
C LEU A 140 4.07 -22.94 7.87
N THR A 141 4.85 -23.82 8.50
CA THR A 141 4.34 -25.11 8.99
C THR A 141 4.29 -25.11 10.51
N PHE A 142 3.09 -25.31 11.08
CA PHE A 142 2.85 -25.31 12.52
C PHE A 142 1.68 -26.23 12.85
N ASP A 143 1.74 -26.96 13.97
CA ASP A 143 0.68 -27.87 14.43
C ASP A 143 0.21 -28.87 13.34
N GLY A 144 1.17 -29.41 12.59
CA GLY A 144 0.92 -30.34 11.47
C GLY A 144 0.19 -29.72 10.27
N LYS A 145 0.05 -28.40 10.21
CA LYS A 145 -0.64 -27.66 9.14
C LYS A 145 0.35 -26.76 8.41
N THR A 146 0.16 -26.63 7.10
CA THR A 146 0.91 -25.70 6.27
C THR A 146 0.03 -24.52 5.91
N TYR A 147 0.49 -23.33 6.27
CA TYR A 147 -0.13 -22.05 5.99
C TYR A 147 0.61 -21.37 4.84
N ILE A 148 -0.15 -20.91 3.85
CA ILE A 148 0.37 -20.07 2.78
C ILE A 148 0.51 -18.67 3.34
N THR A 149 1.56 -17.97 2.93
CA THR A 149 1.84 -16.62 3.38
C THR A 149 1.82 -15.66 2.19
N ILE A 150 1.64 -14.38 2.46
CA ILE A 150 1.61 -13.33 1.45
C ILE A 150 2.29 -12.08 1.98
N LYS A 151 3.07 -11.39 1.15
CA LYS A 151 3.63 -10.08 1.50
C LYS A 151 2.64 -9.00 1.12
N ILE A 152 2.29 -8.13 2.08
CA ILE A 152 1.48 -6.92 1.86
C ILE A 152 2.18 -5.78 2.59
N GLY A 153 2.59 -4.76 1.83
CA GLY A 153 3.51 -3.75 2.32
C GLY A 153 4.83 -4.40 2.78
N ASN A 154 5.30 -4.01 3.96
CA ASN A 154 6.54 -4.52 4.53
C ASN A 154 6.37 -5.84 5.29
N HIS A 155 5.14 -6.34 5.42
CA HIS A 155 4.79 -7.41 6.35
C HIS A 155 4.39 -8.69 5.61
N ARG A 156 4.73 -9.84 6.18
CA ARG A 156 4.30 -11.16 5.69
C ARG A 156 3.15 -11.69 6.54
N TRP A 157 2.01 -11.91 5.91
CA TRP A 157 0.76 -12.32 6.56
C TRP A 157 0.39 -13.77 6.25
N LEU A 158 -0.32 -14.42 7.15
CA LEU A 158 -1.02 -15.67 6.81
C LEU A 158 -2.18 -15.39 5.84
N LYS A 159 -2.26 -16.18 4.76
CA LYS A 159 -3.37 -16.18 3.79
C LYS A 159 -4.58 -17.00 4.27
N GLN A 160 -4.41 -17.84 5.27
CA GLN A 160 -5.50 -18.54 5.95
C GLN A 160 -5.65 -18.10 7.41
N ASN A 161 -6.86 -18.23 7.95
CA ASN A 161 -7.10 -18.09 9.38
C ASN A 161 -6.34 -19.19 10.14
N LEU A 162 -5.71 -18.84 11.26
CA LEU A 162 -5.00 -19.80 12.10
C LEU A 162 -5.95 -20.92 12.56
N ASN A 163 -5.45 -22.16 12.60
CA ASN A 163 -6.24 -23.34 12.95
C ASN A 163 -5.44 -24.32 13.81
N SER A 164 -4.89 -23.83 14.93
CA SER A 164 -4.18 -24.64 15.92
C SER A 164 -5.08 -24.86 17.13
N ALA A 165 -5.22 -26.11 17.57
CA ALA A 165 -5.88 -26.42 18.84
C ALA A 165 -4.91 -26.35 20.04
N SER A 166 -3.64 -26.02 19.80
CA SER A 166 -2.58 -26.03 20.80
C SER A 166 -2.51 -24.72 21.59
N HIS A 167 -3.54 -24.43 22.39
CA HIS A 167 -3.64 -23.25 23.26
C HIS A 167 -3.61 -23.64 24.75
N PRO A 168 -2.44 -23.69 25.41
CA PRO A 168 -2.38 -23.96 26.85
C PRO A 168 -3.03 -22.84 27.70
N ILE A 169 -3.22 -21.64 27.15
CA ILE A 169 -3.85 -20.49 27.82
C ILE A 169 -5.04 -20.02 26.97
N GLY A 170 -6.12 -19.60 27.63
CA GLY A 170 -7.32 -19.07 27.00
C GLY A 170 -8.23 -20.15 26.37
N HIS A 171 -9.31 -19.69 25.77
CA HIS A 171 -10.33 -20.50 25.12
C HIS A 171 -10.24 -20.40 23.59
N SER A 172 -10.43 -21.52 22.92
CA SER A 172 -10.61 -21.57 21.47
C SER A 172 -11.57 -22.68 21.08
N THR A 173 -12.32 -22.46 20.01
CA THR A 173 -13.24 -23.46 19.48
C THR A 173 -13.49 -23.26 17.98
N CYS A 174 -14.09 -24.27 17.36
CA CYS A 174 -14.65 -24.14 16.02
C CYS A 174 -15.99 -23.42 16.11
N TYR A 175 -16.36 -22.68 15.07
CA TYR A 175 -17.70 -22.09 15.02
C TYR A 175 -18.78 -23.19 15.22
N ASP A 176 -19.78 -22.93 16.07
CA ASP A 176 -20.80 -23.90 16.53
C ASP A 176 -20.23 -25.20 17.14
N ASP A 177 -18.99 -25.19 17.63
CA ASP A 177 -18.28 -26.37 18.15
C ASP A 177 -18.14 -27.53 17.14
N GLU A 178 -18.29 -27.22 15.85
CA GLU A 178 -18.28 -28.19 14.75
C GLU A 178 -16.91 -28.23 14.05
N ASN A 179 -16.21 -29.37 14.11
CA ASN A 179 -14.86 -29.53 13.53
C ASN A 179 -14.75 -29.14 12.05
N ILE A 180 -15.82 -29.36 11.27
CA ILE A 180 -15.87 -29.00 9.86
C ILE A 180 -15.69 -27.48 9.65
N ASN A 181 -16.16 -26.67 10.60
CA ASN A 181 -16.05 -25.23 10.52
C ASN A 181 -14.61 -24.76 10.71
N CYS A 182 -13.84 -25.38 11.61
CA CYS A 182 -12.39 -25.15 11.70
C CYS A 182 -11.66 -25.51 10.39
N ALA A 183 -11.99 -26.65 9.79
CA ALA A 183 -11.36 -27.10 8.55
C ALA A 183 -11.60 -26.13 7.39
N ILE A 184 -12.81 -25.56 7.30
CA ILE A 184 -13.18 -24.64 6.21
C ILE A 184 -12.64 -23.23 6.43
N ARG A 185 -12.67 -22.71 7.66
CA ARG A 185 -12.50 -21.26 7.90
C ARG A 185 -11.59 -20.93 9.07
N GLY A 186 -10.85 -21.91 9.58
CA GLY A 186 -9.98 -21.74 10.73
C GLY A 186 -10.75 -21.68 12.04
N ARG A 187 -9.99 -21.58 13.12
CA ARG A 187 -10.49 -21.66 14.50
C ARG A 187 -10.70 -20.25 15.07
N LEU A 188 -11.61 -20.15 16.03
CA LEU A 188 -11.87 -18.91 16.77
C LEU A 188 -11.17 -18.99 18.12
N TYR A 189 -10.55 -17.89 18.53
CA TYR A 189 -9.77 -17.78 19.75
C TYR A 189 -10.25 -16.56 20.54
N ASP A 190 -10.29 -16.68 21.85
CA ASP A 190 -10.22 -15.51 22.70
C ASP A 190 -8.84 -14.83 22.55
N TRP A 191 -8.71 -13.63 23.10
CA TRP A 191 -7.48 -12.86 22.93
C TRP A 191 -6.28 -13.52 23.62
N TYR A 192 -6.49 -14.19 24.75
CA TYR A 192 -5.43 -14.86 25.51
C TYR A 192 -4.85 -16.06 24.74
N ALA A 193 -5.71 -16.89 24.15
CA ALA A 193 -5.31 -18.00 23.30
C ALA A 193 -4.63 -17.51 22.02
N ALA A 194 -5.11 -16.40 21.43
CA ALA A 194 -4.48 -15.80 20.26
C ALA A 194 -3.04 -15.35 20.53
N MET A 195 -2.81 -14.62 21.63
CA MET A 195 -1.47 -14.18 22.05
C MET A 195 -0.57 -15.37 22.35
N ASN A 196 -1.06 -16.32 23.15
CA ASN A 196 -0.27 -17.46 23.59
C ASN A 196 0.12 -18.42 22.46
N ILE A 197 -0.74 -18.65 21.46
CA ILE A 197 -0.36 -19.47 20.31
C ILE A 197 0.69 -18.75 19.47
N ALA A 198 0.54 -17.45 19.25
CA ALA A 198 1.46 -16.69 18.42
C ALA A 198 2.91 -16.75 18.97
N GLU A 199 3.07 -16.62 20.29
CA GLU A 199 4.38 -16.72 20.98
C GLU A 199 5.09 -18.08 20.79
N GLN A 200 4.35 -19.13 20.44
CA GLN A 200 4.91 -20.47 20.22
C GLN A 200 5.49 -20.66 18.81
N ILE A 201 5.35 -19.67 17.91
CA ILE A 201 5.73 -19.79 16.51
C ILE A 201 6.91 -18.85 16.23
N PRO A 202 8.15 -19.38 16.09
CA PRO A 202 9.34 -18.55 15.94
C PRO A 202 9.25 -17.54 14.79
N GLY A 203 9.42 -16.27 15.13
CA GLY A 203 9.40 -15.16 14.17
C GLY A 203 8.02 -14.79 13.62
N TRP A 204 6.94 -15.34 14.18
CA TRP A 204 5.58 -14.91 13.90
C TRP A 204 4.94 -14.38 15.18
N HIS A 205 4.04 -13.42 15.06
CA HIS A 205 3.31 -12.87 16.19
C HIS A 205 1.86 -12.53 15.83
N LEU A 206 1.04 -12.27 16.86
CA LEU A 206 -0.30 -11.75 16.67
C LEU A 206 -0.17 -10.32 16.18
N SER A 207 -0.72 -10.05 14.99
CA SER A 207 -0.66 -8.73 14.36
C SER A 207 -1.09 -7.62 15.30
N SER A 208 -0.32 -6.55 15.36
CA SER A 208 -0.65 -5.35 16.12
C SER A 208 -1.61 -4.46 15.35
N ASP A 209 -2.22 -3.49 16.04
CA ASP A 209 -3.05 -2.48 15.41
C ASP A 209 -2.27 -1.65 14.38
N GLU A 210 -0.98 -1.39 14.63
CA GLU A 210 -0.13 -0.61 13.71
C GLU A 210 0.23 -1.40 12.45
N GLU A 211 0.55 -2.69 12.56
CA GLU A 211 0.81 -3.51 11.37
C GLU A 211 -0.42 -3.66 10.48
N TRP A 212 -1.62 -3.70 11.10
CA TRP A 212 -2.86 -3.62 10.32
C TRP A 212 -3.02 -2.27 9.63
N LYS A 213 -2.60 -1.15 10.24
CA LYS A 213 -2.59 0.16 9.58
C LYS A 213 -1.57 0.21 8.45
N ASP A 214 -0.38 -0.36 8.63
CA ASP A 214 0.60 -0.47 7.57
C ASP A 214 0.07 -1.27 6.37
N LEU A 215 -0.62 -2.38 6.64
CA LEU A 215 -1.30 -3.15 5.59
C LEU A 215 -2.38 -2.30 4.90
N GLU A 216 -3.16 -1.51 5.64
CA GLU A 216 -4.21 -0.65 5.07
C GLU A 216 -3.63 0.50 4.24
N ARG A 217 -2.53 1.13 4.70
CA ARG A 217 -1.76 2.13 3.94
C ARG A 217 -1.20 1.54 2.66
N ALA A 218 -0.62 0.34 2.75
CA ALA A 218 -0.08 -0.37 1.60
C ALA A 218 -1.15 -0.78 0.57
N LEU A 219 -2.43 -0.73 0.92
CA LEU A 219 -3.55 -0.94 0.00
C LEU A 219 -4.20 0.38 -0.46
N GLY A 220 -3.61 1.52 -0.10
CA GLY A 220 -4.00 2.86 -0.52
C GLY A 220 -5.02 3.55 0.38
N MET A 221 -5.19 3.13 1.65
CA MET A 221 -6.09 3.86 2.54
C MET A 221 -5.60 5.31 2.76
N ASP A 222 -6.52 6.27 2.68
CA ASP A 222 -6.25 7.67 3.00
C ASP A 222 -5.76 7.81 4.46
N GLU A 223 -4.64 8.51 4.66
CA GLU A 223 -4.03 8.71 5.98
C GLU A 223 -5.00 9.41 6.95
N SER A 224 -5.90 10.27 6.45
CA SER A 224 -6.92 10.91 7.27
C SER A 224 -7.93 9.94 7.87
N GLU A 225 -8.10 8.75 7.28
CA GLU A 225 -9.01 7.72 7.78
C GLU A 225 -8.33 6.67 8.67
N ILE A 226 -6.99 6.61 8.70
CA ILE A 226 -6.23 5.46 9.23
C ILE A 226 -6.52 5.18 10.72
N ASP A 227 -6.78 6.23 11.50
CA ASP A 227 -7.00 6.13 12.94
C ASP A 227 -8.48 6.08 13.34
N TYR A 228 -9.42 6.23 12.39
CA TYR A 228 -10.84 6.19 12.70
C TYR A 228 -11.23 4.83 13.31
N SER A 229 -11.98 4.89 14.42
CA SER A 229 -12.45 3.72 15.16
C SER A 229 -13.96 3.76 15.33
N GLY A 230 -14.62 2.60 15.33
CA GLY A 230 -16.07 2.51 15.40
C GLY A 230 -16.78 2.56 14.05
N VAL A 231 -16.04 2.73 12.95
CA VAL A 231 -16.57 2.86 11.59
C VAL A 231 -15.84 1.90 10.63
N HIS A 232 -16.42 1.69 9.45
CA HIS A 232 -15.72 1.08 8.32
C HIS A 232 -15.07 2.20 7.49
N ARG A 233 -13.78 2.08 7.23
CA ARG A 233 -12.91 3.09 6.61
C ARG A 233 -12.25 2.55 5.35
N GLY A 234 -11.69 3.43 4.52
CA GLY A 234 -11.13 3.06 3.21
C GLY A 234 -12.19 2.51 2.27
N VAL A 235 -13.42 3.05 2.34
CA VAL A 235 -14.54 2.60 1.48
C VAL A 235 -14.28 3.02 0.04
N ASN A 236 -13.83 4.26 -0.18
CA ASN A 236 -13.56 4.78 -1.52
C ASN A 236 -12.46 3.99 -2.24
N GLN A 237 -11.44 3.52 -1.50
CA GLN A 237 -10.35 2.69 -2.03
C GLN A 237 -10.68 1.19 -1.95
N GLY A 238 -11.86 0.82 -1.47
CA GLY A 238 -12.33 -0.55 -1.40
C GLY A 238 -11.45 -1.48 -0.56
N ILE A 239 -10.79 -0.98 0.49
CA ILE A 239 -9.80 -1.73 1.28
C ILE A 239 -10.34 -3.07 1.79
N GLY A 240 -11.59 -3.07 2.26
CA GLY A 240 -12.26 -4.28 2.68
C GLY A 240 -12.53 -5.26 1.53
N THR A 241 -12.87 -4.75 0.34
CA THR A 241 -13.00 -5.58 -0.88
C THR A 241 -11.67 -6.19 -1.29
N GLN A 242 -10.59 -5.43 -1.24
CA GLN A 242 -9.24 -5.90 -1.56
C GLN A 242 -8.79 -7.06 -0.65
N LEU A 243 -9.19 -7.07 0.62
CA LEU A 243 -8.80 -8.07 1.63
C LEU A 243 -9.65 -9.36 1.63
N LYS A 244 -10.85 -9.33 1.04
CA LYS A 244 -11.78 -10.48 0.99
C LYS A 244 -11.24 -11.61 0.09
N ILE A 245 -11.91 -12.76 0.14
CA ILE A 245 -11.64 -13.89 -0.77
C ILE A 245 -11.75 -13.41 -2.22
N GLY A 246 -10.74 -13.71 -3.04
CA GLY A 246 -10.67 -13.26 -4.44
C GLY A 246 -10.40 -11.77 -4.62
N GLY A 247 -10.12 -11.04 -3.54
CA GLY A 247 -9.71 -9.64 -3.58
C GLY A 247 -8.27 -9.47 -4.08
N THR A 248 -7.90 -8.22 -4.33
CA THR A 248 -6.66 -7.82 -5.01
C THR A 248 -5.42 -8.05 -4.15
N SER A 249 -5.55 -8.02 -2.82
CA SER A 249 -4.41 -8.11 -1.88
C SER A 249 -3.83 -9.51 -1.73
N GLY A 250 -4.58 -10.55 -2.11
CA GLY A 250 -4.23 -11.94 -1.84
C GLY A 250 -4.35 -12.37 -0.37
N PHE A 251 -4.88 -11.52 0.52
CA PHE A 251 -5.07 -11.81 1.95
C PHE A 251 -6.09 -12.93 2.23
N GLU A 252 -7.10 -13.05 1.37
CA GLU A 252 -8.17 -14.07 1.42
C GLU A 252 -8.85 -14.17 2.79
N ALA A 253 -9.39 -13.06 3.28
CA ALA A 253 -10.14 -13.06 4.53
C ALA A 253 -11.38 -13.97 4.45
N ARG A 254 -11.27 -15.16 5.04
CA ARG A 254 -12.41 -16.09 5.18
C ARG A 254 -13.33 -15.64 6.30
N ASN A 255 -14.63 -15.58 6.02
CA ASN A 255 -15.68 -15.21 6.99
C ASN A 255 -15.93 -16.34 7.98
N GLY A 256 -15.13 -16.36 9.05
CA GLY A 256 -15.24 -17.31 10.16
C GLY A 256 -16.34 -16.98 11.18
N GLY A 257 -17.01 -15.82 11.06
CA GLY A 257 -17.88 -15.30 12.10
C GLY A 257 -17.09 -14.88 13.35
N TYR A 258 -17.78 -14.83 14.48
CA TYR A 258 -17.20 -14.65 15.82
C TYR A 258 -18.14 -15.26 16.86
N ALA A 259 -17.69 -15.41 18.10
CA ALA A 259 -18.56 -15.78 19.21
C ALA A 259 -18.50 -14.72 20.31
N ALA A 260 -19.67 -14.34 20.83
CA ALA A 260 -19.78 -13.48 22.01
C ALA A 260 -19.90 -14.36 23.26
N HIS A 261 -19.11 -14.05 24.28
CA HIS A 261 -19.16 -14.74 25.58
C HIS A 261 -20.21 -14.10 26.47
N ASN A 262 -21.06 -14.92 27.08
CA ASN A 262 -22.01 -14.49 28.09
C ASN A 262 -21.46 -14.80 29.48
N PHE A 263 -20.92 -13.78 30.15
CA PHE A 263 -20.33 -13.89 31.49
C PHE A 263 -21.28 -14.42 32.58
N ALA A 264 -22.60 -14.35 32.38
CA ALA A 264 -23.56 -14.85 33.35
C ALA A 264 -23.80 -16.36 33.25
N THR A 265 -23.72 -16.92 32.03
CA THR A 265 -23.97 -18.35 31.77
C THR A 265 -22.71 -19.13 31.42
N ASP A 266 -21.60 -18.43 31.16
CA ASP A 266 -20.35 -18.98 30.63
C ASP A 266 -20.51 -19.67 29.26
N GLU A 267 -21.51 -19.23 28.48
CA GLU A 267 -21.81 -19.79 27.15
C GLU A 267 -21.38 -18.84 26.04
N TYR A 268 -21.08 -19.43 24.87
CA TYR A 268 -20.75 -18.70 23.66
C TYR A 268 -21.94 -18.65 22.70
N THR A 269 -22.27 -17.45 22.22
CA THR A 269 -23.22 -17.25 21.12
C THR A 269 -22.46 -16.97 19.83
N TYR A 270 -22.55 -17.90 18.87
CA TYR A 270 -21.92 -17.78 17.56
C TYR A 270 -22.72 -16.87 16.63
N LEU A 271 -22.04 -15.95 15.95
CA LEU A 271 -22.66 -14.86 15.21
C LEU A 271 -21.97 -14.61 13.85
N SER A 272 -22.80 -14.20 12.88
CA SER A 272 -22.37 -13.65 11.58
C SER A 272 -21.47 -14.57 10.74
N LEU A 273 -21.73 -15.88 10.76
CA LEU A 273 -21.08 -16.81 9.86
C LEU A 273 -21.31 -16.43 8.40
N ASN A 274 -20.28 -16.56 7.56
CA ASN A 274 -20.29 -16.19 6.14
C ASN A 274 -20.53 -14.70 5.84
N GLU A 275 -20.98 -13.90 6.81
CA GLU A 275 -21.23 -12.47 6.67
C GLU A 275 -20.06 -11.61 7.16
N ARG A 276 -19.25 -12.15 8.07
CA ARG A 276 -18.23 -11.39 8.78
C ARG A 276 -16.95 -12.18 8.99
N ALA A 277 -15.81 -11.51 8.75
CA ALA A 277 -14.53 -11.90 9.30
C ALA A 277 -14.14 -10.92 10.42
N SER A 278 -13.66 -11.45 11.54
CA SER A 278 -13.16 -10.64 12.65
C SER A 278 -11.80 -11.15 13.07
N PHE A 279 -10.80 -10.26 13.15
CA PHE A 279 -9.41 -10.62 13.42
C PHE A 279 -8.89 -9.90 14.65
N TRP A 280 -8.41 -10.68 15.62
CA TRP A 280 -7.73 -10.10 16.78
C TRP A 280 -6.47 -9.35 16.38
N THR A 281 -6.16 -8.29 17.13
CA THR A 281 -4.82 -7.71 17.19
C THR A 281 -4.19 -7.95 18.56
N SER A 282 -2.88 -7.77 18.69
CA SER A 282 -2.16 -7.77 19.97
C SER A 282 -2.29 -6.45 20.75
N THR A 283 -2.89 -5.42 20.16
CA THR A 283 -2.90 -4.06 20.73
C THR A 283 -4.16 -3.78 21.53
N GLU A 284 -3.99 -3.53 22.82
CA GLU A 284 -5.05 -3.06 23.71
C GLU A 284 -5.48 -1.63 23.35
N LYS A 285 -6.77 -1.30 23.56
CA LYS A 285 -7.25 0.06 23.41
C LYS A 285 -6.79 0.92 24.58
N PRO A 286 -6.26 2.14 24.34
CA PRO A 286 -5.91 3.05 25.43
C PRO A 286 -7.11 3.34 26.33
N ASN A 287 -6.88 3.33 27.65
CA ASN A 287 -7.89 3.63 28.67
C ASN A 287 -9.17 2.76 28.57
N SER A 288 -9.04 1.51 28.12
CA SER A 288 -10.15 0.58 27.94
C SER A 288 -9.73 -0.84 28.28
N ILE A 289 -10.70 -1.68 28.63
CA ILE A 289 -10.49 -3.14 28.79
C ILE A 289 -10.49 -3.89 27.46
N TYR A 290 -10.87 -3.21 26.37
CA TYR A 290 -11.02 -3.80 25.06
C TYR A 290 -9.72 -3.86 24.28
N VAL A 291 -9.65 -4.81 23.35
CA VAL A 291 -8.55 -4.96 22.40
C VAL A 291 -9.01 -4.54 21.02
N TYR A 292 -8.14 -3.89 20.25
CA TYR A 292 -8.41 -3.62 18.85
C TYR A 292 -8.59 -4.92 18.08
N PHE A 293 -9.56 -4.92 17.18
CA PHE A 293 -9.75 -5.97 16.20
C PHE A 293 -10.16 -5.37 14.86
N ARG A 294 -9.88 -6.09 13.78
CA ARG A 294 -10.33 -5.74 12.44
C ARG A 294 -11.59 -6.50 12.07
N ASN A 295 -12.46 -5.83 11.33
CA ASN A 295 -13.75 -6.36 10.92
C ASN A 295 -13.95 -6.18 9.42
N LEU A 296 -14.26 -7.27 8.73
CA LEU A 296 -14.69 -7.24 7.33
C LEU A 296 -16.11 -7.77 7.25
N LYS A 297 -17.01 -6.98 6.66
CA LYS A 297 -18.38 -7.39 6.36
C LYS A 297 -18.52 -7.68 4.88
N THR A 298 -19.31 -8.69 4.51
CA THR A 298 -19.61 -8.98 3.09
C THR A 298 -20.16 -7.76 2.36
N VAL A 299 -21.07 -7.03 3.00
CA VAL A 299 -21.80 -5.87 2.44
C VAL A 299 -21.05 -4.54 2.44
N SER A 300 -19.87 -4.45 3.04
CA SER A 300 -19.09 -3.20 3.10
C SER A 300 -17.81 -3.32 2.30
N GLU A 301 -17.47 -2.30 1.52
CA GLU A 301 -16.21 -2.25 0.77
C GLU A 301 -15.03 -1.77 1.62
N GLY A 302 -15.28 -1.22 2.81
CA GLY A 302 -14.25 -0.79 3.75
C GLY A 302 -13.90 -1.85 4.80
N ILE A 303 -12.93 -1.52 5.64
CA ILE A 303 -12.50 -2.32 6.79
C ILE A 303 -12.83 -1.61 8.10
N GLY A 304 -13.36 -2.36 9.06
CA GLY A 304 -13.73 -1.85 10.38
C GLY A 304 -12.61 -1.97 11.41
N ARG A 305 -12.39 -0.92 12.21
CA ARG A 305 -11.48 -0.92 13.37
C ARG A 305 -12.27 -0.68 14.66
N TYR A 306 -12.37 -1.71 15.49
CA TYR A 306 -13.24 -1.71 16.68
C TYR A 306 -12.51 -2.19 17.92
N GLY A 307 -13.10 -1.95 19.10
CA GLY A 307 -12.69 -2.58 20.36
C GLY A 307 -13.61 -3.75 20.69
N GLY A 308 -13.06 -4.87 21.12
CA GLY A 308 -13.81 -6.05 21.56
C GLY A 308 -13.35 -6.56 22.92
N ASP A 309 -14.25 -7.24 23.61
CA ASP A 309 -13.93 -7.94 24.85
C ASP A 309 -12.96 -9.11 24.60
N LYS A 310 -11.97 -9.27 25.47
CA LYS A 310 -10.90 -10.26 25.35
C LYS A 310 -11.40 -11.69 25.33
N GLU A 311 -12.54 -11.96 25.95
CA GLU A 311 -13.11 -13.31 26.04
C GLU A 311 -14.00 -13.64 24.81
N PHE A 312 -14.17 -12.73 23.87
CA PHE A 312 -14.90 -13.02 22.63
C PHE A 312 -14.03 -13.78 21.64
N LEU A 313 -14.62 -14.72 20.90
CA LEU A 313 -13.84 -15.57 20.00
C LEU A 313 -13.79 -14.96 18.61
N LYS A 314 -12.58 -14.78 18.07
CA LYS A 314 -12.33 -14.24 16.72
C LYS A 314 -11.27 -15.05 16.00
N SER A 315 -11.20 -14.88 14.68
CA SER A 315 -10.13 -15.48 13.88
C SER A 315 -8.80 -14.78 14.16
N VAL A 316 -7.70 -15.46 13.83
CA VAL A 316 -6.34 -14.93 13.99
C VAL A 316 -5.62 -14.94 12.65
N ARG A 317 -4.91 -13.83 12.37
CA ARG A 317 -4.00 -13.65 11.24
C ARG A 317 -2.64 -13.25 11.80
N LEU A 318 -1.73 -14.21 11.80
CA LEU A 318 -0.36 -13.97 12.24
C LEU A 318 0.39 -13.22 11.15
N VAL A 319 1.36 -12.44 11.62
CA VAL A 319 2.23 -11.62 10.78
C VAL A 319 3.67 -11.86 11.19
N LYS A 320 4.57 -11.55 10.26
CA LYS A 320 6.01 -11.62 10.41
C LYS A 320 6.63 -10.43 9.66
N ASP A 321 7.55 -9.75 10.33
CA ASP A 321 8.40 -8.70 9.74
C ASP A 321 9.44 -9.28 8.75
#